data_AF-A0A370AXM0-F1
#
_entry.id   AF-A0A370AXM0-F1
#
_cell.length_a   1.000
_cell.length_b   1.000
_cell.length_c   1.000
_cell.angle_alpha   90.00
_cell.angle_beta   90.00
_cell.angle_gamma   90.00
#
_symmetry.space_group_name_H-M   'P 1'
#
loop_
_entity.id
_entity.type
_entity.pdbx_description
1 polymer ?
#
loop_
_entity_poly.entity_id
_entity_poly.type
_entity_poly.pdbx_seq_one_letter_code
_entity_poly.pdbx_strand_id
1 'polypeptide(L)'
;MNSKIKKLLYPAAFIALLILPMSCASAPEAPVEEPTPAPVEKPAATSESAAAAKASAETTREKAVEAKAPKAAKEIFEEGEEYMASAESYMAGNDFEAAVEEYNSAEKSYSSAAKKAEQKKQEALAAMKAADEAIANVEKNAEEAQKEASEGDQ
;
A
#
# COMPACT_ATOMS: atom_id res chain seq x y z
N MET A 1 -3.73 -36.37 -12.11
CA MET A 1 -3.09 -36.89 -10.88
C MET A 1 -1.67 -37.32 -11.22
N ASN A 2 -0.67 -36.55 -10.80
CA ASN A 2 0.70 -37.07 -10.66
C ASN A 2 1.42 -36.23 -9.60
N SER A 3 1.79 -36.92 -8.53
CA SER A 3 2.25 -36.42 -7.25
C SER A 3 3.77 -36.44 -7.21
N LYS A 4 4.44 -35.32 -6.92
CA LYS A 4 5.85 -35.30 -6.48
C LYS A 4 6.10 -34.17 -5.47
N ILE A 5 5.73 -34.47 -4.23
CA ILE A 5 6.53 -34.34 -3.00
C ILE A 5 7.82 -33.52 -3.15
N LYS A 6 7.88 -32.36 -2.50
CA LYS A 6 9.09 -31.86 -1.84
C LYS A 6 8.73 -31.37 -0.44
N LYS A 7 8.78 -32.29 0.51
CA LYS A 7 8.95 -31.99 1.94
C LYS A 7 10.38 -31.48 2.11
N LEU A 8 10.56 -30.26 2.60
CA LEU A 8 11.82 -29.88 3.23
C LEU A 8 11.47 -29.30 4.60
N LEU A 9 11.63 -30.16 5.60
CA LEU A 9 11.58 -29.83 7.03
C LEU A 9 12.84 -29.05 7.44
N TYR A 10 12.61 -27.96 8.18
CA TYR A 10 13.30 -27.42 9.37
C TYR A 10 14.66 -27.99 9.81
N PRO A 11 15.56 -27.14 10.36
CA PRO A 11 15.54 -26.82 11.80
C PRO A 11 15.81 -25.31 12.06
N ALA A 12 15.23 -24.59 13.04
CA ALA A 12 15.18 -24.76 14.49
C ALA A 12 16.56 -24.84 15.18
N ALA A 13 16.85 -23.80 15.98
CA ALA A 13 17.83 -23.72 17.07
C ALA A 13 19.21 -23.07 16.78
N PHE A 14 19.76 -22.48 17.87
CA PHE A 14 21.08 -21.85 18.08
C PHE A 14 21.16 -20.37 17.65
N ILE A 15 21.28 -19.35 18.52
CA ILE A 15 22.19 -19.12 19.67
C ILE A 15 21.54 -17.96 20.49
N ALA A 16 21.06 -18.14 21.73
CA ALA A 16 21.81 -18.14 22.99
C ALA A 16 22.74 -16.92 23.20
N LEU A 17 22.29 -16.01 24.07
CA LEU A 17 23.12 -15.44 25.14
C LEU A 17 24.31 -14.54 24.73
N LEU A 18 24.09 -13.23 24.68
CA LEU A 18 25.11 -12.25 25.11
C LEU A 18 24.46 -11.24 26.06
N ILE A 19 24.46 -11.65 27.32
CA ILE A 19 24.30 -10.82 28.50
C ILE A 19 25.59 -9.98 28.63
N LEU A 20 25.47 -8.65 28.59
CA LEU A 20 26.52 -7.72 29.00
C LEU A 20 25.99 -6.83 30.12
N PRO A 21 26.32 -7.12 31.40
CA PRO A 21 26.28 -6.17 32.48
C PRO A 21 27.72 -5.74 32.79
N MET A 22 27.99 -4.44 32.74
CA MET A 22 28.92 -3.70 33.60
C MET A 22 29.46 -2.48 32.85
N SER A 23 28.96 -1.31 33.23
CA SER A 23 29.79 -0.23 33.77
C SER A 23 28.89 0.89 34.27
N CYS A 24 28.40 0.74 35.50
CA CYS A 24 28.02 1.88 36.34
C CYS A 24 29.30 2.50 36.85
N ALA A 25 29.69 3.65 36.28
CA ALA A 25 30.66 4.54 36.90
C ALA A 25 30.31 5.98 36.51
N SER A 26 29.40 6.61 37.25
CA SER A 26 29.58 8.02 37.67
C SER A 26 28.48 8.47 38.64
N ALA A 27 28.95 8.99 39.78
CA ALA A 27 28.41 10.04 40.65
C ALA A 27 26.92 10.10 41.06
N PRO A 28 26.62 10.26 42.37
CA PRO A 28 25.29 10.63 42.83
C PRO A 28 25.09 12.14 42.60
N GLU A 29 24.66 12.50 41.40
CA GLU A 29 23.96 13.76 41.21
C GLU A 29 22.55 13.56 41.76
N ALA A 30 22.19 14.39 42.76
CA ALA A 30 20.82 14.45 43.24
C ALA A 30 19.89 14.63 42.04
N PRO A 31 18.77 13.90 41.93
CA PRO A 31 17.80 14.13 40.87
C PRO A 31 17.29 15.56 41.04
N VAL A 32 17.80 16.47 40.21
CA VAL A 32 17.07 17.69 39.90
C VAL A 32 15.82 17.18 39.21
N GLU A 33 14.68 17.24 39.90
CA GLU A 33 13.37 17.04 39.27
C GLU A 33 13.28 18.06 38.14
N GLU A 34 13.64 17.64 36.92
CA GLU A 34 13.23 18.36 35.73
C GLU A 34 11.70 18.43 35.79
N PRO A 35 11.09 19.62 35.66
CA PRO A 35 9.65 19.71 35.58
C PRO A 35 9.21 18.89 34.36
N THR A 36 8.61 17.72 34.62
CA THR A 36 7.95 16.91 33.59
C THR A 36 7.09 17.88 32.77
N PRO A 37 7.35 18.06 31.46
CA PRO A 37 6.48 18.89 30.64
C PRO A 37 5.08 18.31 30.81
N ALA A 38 4.14 19.17 31.22
CA ALA A 38 2.75 18.77 31.39
C ALA A 38 2.31 18.03 30.11
N PRO A 39 1.59 16.89 30.22
CA PRO A 39 1.06 16.20 29.07
C PRO A 39 0.33 17.20 28.19
N VAL A 40 0.84 17.43 26.98
CA VAL A 40 0.16 18.27 26.00
C VAL A 40 -1.10 17.51 25.63
N GLU A 41 -2.25 17.92 26.18
CA GLU A 41 -3.54 17.31 25.88
C GLU A 41 -3.77 17.39 24.37
N LYS A 42 -3.77 16.22 23.71
CA LYS A 42 -4.25 16.10 22.35
C LYS A 42 -5.70 16.61 22.34
N PRO A 43 -6.08 17.51 21.40
CA PRO A 43 -7.44 17.99 21.32
C PRO A 43 -8.41 16.79 21.28
N ALA A 44 -9.40 16.79 22.16
CA ALA A 44 -10.40 15.72 22.20
C ALA A 44 -11.11 15.62 20.86
N ALA A 45 -11.30 14.41 20.35
CA ALA A 45 -12.06 14.18 19.13
C ALA A 45 -13.53 14.57 19.35
N THR A 46 -14.09 15.31 18.39
CA THR A 46 -15.48 15.77 18.38
C THR A 46 -16.21 15.25 17.16
N SER A 47 -17.55 15.34 17.15
CA SER A 47 -18.36 15.04 15.98
C SER A 47 -17.95 15.84 14.74
N GLU A 48 -17.50 17.08 14.93
CA GLU A 48 -17.01 17.93 13.84
C GLU A 48 -15.70 17.40 13.25
N SER A 49 -14.75 16.98 14.10
CA SER A 49 -13.52 16.35 13.61
C SER A 49 -13.78 15.01 12.89
N ALA A 50 -14.74 14.22 13.36
CA ALA A 50 -15.15 12.98 12.70
C ALA A 50 -15.81 13.26 11.33
N ALA A 51 -16.67 14.29 11.24
CA ALA A 51 -17.27 14.71 9.97
C ALA A 51 -16.21 15.22 8.96
N ALA A 52 -15.21 15.96 9.43
CA ALA A 52 -14.09 16.39 8.59
C ALA A 52 -13.27 15.21 8.07
N ALA A 53 -12.95 14.23 8.92
CA ALA A 53 -12.26 13.01 8.52
C ALA A 53 -13.08 12.19 7.50
N LYS A 54 -14.39 12.06 7.73
CA LYS A 54 -15.33 11.43 6.77
C LYS A 54 -15.24 12.08 5.39
N ALA A 55 -15.35 13.40 5.33
CA ALA A 55 -15.31 14.13 4.06
C ALA A 55 -13.97 13.96 3.31
N SER A 56 -12.86 13.88 4.05
CA SER A 56 -11.53 13.61 3.48
C SER A 56 -11.45 12.19 2.89
N ALA A 57 -11.92 11.20 3.62
CA ALA A 57 -11.98 9.81 3.17
C ALA A 57 -12.87 9.65 1.92
N GLU A 58 -14.06 10.26 1.90
CA GLU A 58 -14.98 10.25 0.75
C GLU A 58 -14.37 10.92 -0.49
N THR A 59 -13.73 12.07 -0.32
CA THR A 59 -13.02 12.76 -1.42
C THR A 59 -11.91 11.88 -1.99
N THR A 60 -11.19 11.16 -1.14
CA THR A 60 -10.10 10.26 -1.58
C THR A 60 -10.63 9.00 -2.23
N ARG A 61 -11.76 8.47 -1.74
CA ARG A 61 -12.50 7.37 -2.35
C ARG A 61 -12.94 7.72 -3.76
N GLU A 62 -13.51 8.90 -3.98
CA GLU A 62 -13.91 9.38 -5.32
C GLU A 62 -12.73 9.41 -6.29
N LYS A 63 -11.58 9.96 -5.87
CA LYS A 63 -10.34 9.95 -6.66
C LYS A 63 -9.86 8.54 -6.98
N ALA A 64 -9.97 7.61 -6.02
CA ALA A 64 -9.62 6.20 -6.24
C ALA A 64 -10.55 5.54 -7.26
N VAL A 65 -11.86 5.83 -7.21
CA VAL A 65 -12.84 5.36 -8.19
C VAL A 65 -12.56 5.95 -9.58
N GLU A 66 -12.23 7.24 -9.68
CA GLU A 66 -11.84 7.90 -10.93
C GLU A 66 -10.61 7.20 -11.55
N ALA A 67 -9.61 6.87 -10.73
CA ALA A 67 -8.43 6.11 -11.10
C ALA A 67 -8.71 4.62 -11.42
N LYS A 68 -9.97 4.18 -11.39
CA LYS A 68 -10.41 2.79 -11.62
C LYS A 68 -9.86 1.79 -10.58
N ALA A 69 -9.56 2.26 -9.37
CA ALA A 69 -9.08 1.40 -8.28
C ALA A 69 -10.01 0.23 -7.91
N PRO A 70 -11.35 0.34 -7.93
CA PRO A 70 -12.22 -0.80 -7.61
C PRO A 70 -11.97 -2.05 -8.49
N LYS A 71 -11.48 -1.85 -9.72
CA LYS A 71 -11.11 -2.95 -10.62
C LYS A 71 -9.61 -3.24 -10.60
N ALA A 72 -8.77 -2.21 -10.64
CA ALA A 72 -7.33 -2.37 -10.78
C ALA A 72 -6.63 -2.73 -9.45
N ALA A 73 -7.14 -2.26 -8.32
CA ALA A 73 -6.57 -2.44 -6.99
C ALA A 73 -7.65 -2.89 -5.98
N LYS A 74 -8.46 -3.88 -6.40
CA LYS A 74 -9.67 -4.33 -5.71
C LYS A 74 -9.48 -4.57 -4.21
N GLU A 75 -8.51 -5.38 -3.82
CA GLU A 75 -8.30 -5.77 -2.42
C GLU A 75 -8.02 -4.55 -1.51
N ILE A 76 -7.18 -3.62 -1.96
CA ILE A 76 -6.86 -2.40 -1.22
C ILE A 76 -8.07 -1.46 -1.18
N PHE A 77 -8.81 -1.35 -2.28
CA PHE A 77 -10.03 -0.54 -2.31
C PHE A 77 -11.10 -1.08 -1.34
N GLU A 78 -11.30 -2.40 -1.31
CA GLU A 78 -12.23 -3.06 -0.39
C GLU A 78 -11.81 -2.89 1.08
N GLU A 79 -10.51 -2.93 1.40
CA GLU A 79 -10.02 -2.58 2.74
C GLU A 79 -10.41 -1.14 3.15
N GLY A 80 -10.37 -0.20 2.20
CA GLY A 80 -10.87 1.17 2.42
C GLY A 80 -12.38 1.22 2.74
N GLU A 81 -13.20 0.41 2.04
CA GLU A 81 -14.64 0.32 2.32
C GLU A 81 -14.92 -0.30 3.70
N GLU A 82 -14.10 -1.28 4.12
CA GLU A 82 -14.20 -1.89 5.46
C GLU A 82 -13.91 -0.88 6.57
N TYR A 83 -12.83 -0.10 6.47
CA TYR A 83 -12.53 0.99 7.41
C TYR A 83 -13.64 2.05 7.41
N MET A 84 -14.19 2.37 6.24
CA MET A 84 -15.30 3.34 6.14
C MET A 84 -16.54 2.85 6.90
N ALA A 85 -16.91 1.58 6.73
CA ALA A 85 -18.05 0.98 7.43
C ALA A 85 -17.82 0.91 8.95
N SER A 86 -16.60 0.56 9.37
CA SER A 86 -16.16 0.56 10.77
C SER A 86 -16.27 1.96 11.40
N ALA A 87 -15.76 2.99 10.71
CA ALA A 87 -15.86 4.38 11.14
C ALA A 87 -17.32 4.84 11.32
N GLU A 88 -18.22 4.44 10.41
CA GLU A 88 -19.65 4.76 10.51
C GLU A 88 -20.30 4.10 11.73
N SER A 89 -19.88 2.88 12.08
CA SER A 89 -20.32 2.20 13.30
C SER A 89 -19.87 2.96 14.57
N TYR A 90 -18.62 3.42 14.63
CA TYR A 90 -18.13 4.23 15.75
C TYR A 90 -18.83 5.59 15.84
N MET A 91 -19.10 6.23 14.70
CA MET A 91 -19.86 7.48 14.64
C MET A 91 -21.25 7.29 15.26
N ALA A 92 -21.95 6.21 14.90
CA ALA A 92 -23.27 5.87 15.46
C ALA A 92 -23.21 5.60 16.98
N GLY A 93 -22.07 5.10 17.47
CA GLY A 93 -21.78 4.90 18.89
C GLY A 93 -21.35 6.16 19.65
N ASN A 94 -21.20 7.31 18.98
CA ASN A 94 -20.58 8.53 19.50
C ASN A 94 -19.13 8.36 19.96
N ASP A 95 -18.44 7.34 19.47
CA ASP A 95 -17.00 7.16 19.67
C ASP A 95 -16.25 7.93 18.58
N PHE A 96 -16.16 9.25 18.75
CA PHE A 96 -15.59 10.12 17.72
C PHE A 96 -14.08 9.92 17.54
N GLU A 97 -13.37 9.46 18.58
CA GLU A 97 -11.93 9.19 18.47
C GLU A 97 -11.67 7.98 17.56
N ALA A 98 -12.37 6.87 17.82
CA ALA A 98 -12.28 5.69 16.97
C ALA A 98 -12.79 5.96 15.55
N ALA A 99 -13.87 6.73 15.40
CA ALA A 99 -14.38 7.12 14.08
C ALA A 99 -13.35 7.92 13.27
N VAL A 100 -12.66 8.89 13.90
CA VAL A 100 -11.59 9.66 13.24
C VAL A 100 -10.43 8.75 12.82
N GLU A 101 -10.02 7.81 13.67
CA GLU A 101 -8.94 6.88 13.34
C GLU A 101 -9.29 6.02 12.12
N GLU A 102 -10.49 5.43 12.11
CA GLU A 102 -10.96 4.56 11.03
C GLU A 102 -11.16 5.34 9.72
N TYR A 103 -11.72 6.56 9.74
CA TYR A 103 -11.80 7.40 8.54
C TYR A 103 -10.41 7.73 7.98
N ASN A 104 -9.43 8.00 8.83
CA ASN A 104 -8.05 8.24 8.38
C ASN A 104 -7.41 6.97 7.79
N SER A 105 -7.73 5.80 8.32
CA SER A 105 -7.31 4.50 7.75
C SER A 105 -7.96 4.25 6.39
N ALA A 106 -9.26 4.54 6.25
CA ALA A 106 -9.96 4.49 4.97
C ALA A 106 -9.31 5.41 3.93
N GLU A 107 -9.02 6.68 4.29
CA GLU A 107 -8.33 7.63 3.41
C GLU A 107 -6.99 7.10 2.90
N LYS A 108 -6.15 6.57 3.80
CA LYS A 108 -4.85 5.97 3.45
C LYS A 108 -5.00 4.80 2.50
N SER A 109 -6.00 3.93 2.74
CA SER A 109 -6.27 2.78 1.89
C SER A 109 -6.72 3.20 0.50
N TYR A 110 -7.69 4.13 0.39
CA TYR A 110 -8.14 4.66 -0.90
C TYR A 110 -7.01 5.36 -1.68
N SER A 111 -6.16 6.15 -1.00
CA SER A 111 -4.98 6.78 -1.61
C SER A 111 -4.02 5.73 -2.18
N SER A 112 -3.79 4.64 -1.44
CA SER A 112 -2.93 3.54 -1.86
C SER A 112 -3.53 2.76 -3.03
N ALA A 113 -4.84 2.53 -3.01
CA ALA A 113 -5.58 1.90 -4.09
C ALA A 113 -5.51 2.74 -5.39
N ALA A 114 -5.68 4.07 -5.29
CA ALA A 114 -5.54 5.00 -6.41
C ALA A 114 -4.14 4.94 -7.03
N LYS A 115 -3.08 5.01 -6.20
CA LYS A 115 -1.69 4.89 -6.66
C LYS A 115 -1.44 3.57 -7.36
N LYS A 116 -1.93 2.45 -6.79
CA LYS A 116 -1.76 1.12 -7.39
C LYS A 116 -2.50 0.99 -8.72
N ALA A 117 -3.67 1.60 -8.83
CA ALA A 117 -4.45 1.62 -10.06
C ALA A 117 -3.72 2.38 -11.18
N GLU A 118 -3.17 3.57 -10.89
CA GLU A 118 -2.39 4.33 -11.86
C GLU A 118 -1.09 3.59 -12.24
N GLN A 119 -0.40 2.95 -11.29
CA GLN A 119 0.75 2.10 -11.59
C GLN A 119 0.40 1.01 -12.62
N LYS A 120 -0.69 0.27 -12.39
CA LYS A 120 -1.13 -0.80 -13.32
C LYS A 120 -1.51 -0.26 -14.69
N LYS A 121 -2.08 0.94 -14.77
CA LYS A 121 -2.37 1.61 -16.04
C LYS A 121 -1.07 1.93 -16.81
N GLN A 122 -0.06 2.46 -16.13
CA GLN A 122 1.24 2.75 -16.76
C GLN A 122 1.93 1.46 -17.24
N GLU A 123 1.89 0.39 -16.44
CA GLU A 123 2.39 -0.94 -16.84
C GLU A 123 1.67 -1.46 -18.09
N ALA A 124 0.34 -1.31 -18.15
CA ALA A 124 -0.44 -1.73 -19.32
C ALA A 124 -0.09 -0.92 -20.58
N LEU A 125 0.07 0.41 -20.47
CA LEU A 125 0.48 1.26 -21.59
C LEU A 125 1.88 0.91 -22.11
N ALA A 126 2.82 0.64 -21.20
CA ALA A 126 4.16 0.21 -21.57
C ALA A 126 4.13 -1.15 -22.29
N ALA A 127 3.32 -2.10 -21.81
CA ALA A 127 3.16 -3.40 -22.46
C ALA A 127 2.53 -3.28 -23.86
N MET A 128 1.53 -2.41 -24.03
CA MET A 128 0.93 -2.14 -25.34
C MET A 128 1.96 -1.58 -26.33
N LYS A 129 2.72 -0.56 -25.91
CA LYS A 129 3.77 0.02 -26.75
C LYS A 129 4.84 -1.01 -27.15
N ALA A 130 5.28 -1.84 -26.21
CA ALA A 130 6.24 -2.90 -26.50
C ALA A 130 5.68 -3.95 -27.48
N ALA A 131 4.38 -4.25 -27.39
CA ALA A 131 3.71 -5.13 -28.34
C ALA A 131 3.64 -4.51 -29.75
N ASP A 132 3.30 -3.23 -29.85
CA ASP A 132 3.25 -2.51 -31.14
C ASP A 132 4.64 -2.47 -31.81
N GLU A 133 5.70 -2.21 -31.04
CA GLU A 133 7.08 -2.25 -31.55
C GLU A 133 7.49 -3.65 -32.01
N ALA A 134 7.08 -4.70 -31.28
CA ALA A 134 7.35 -6.07 -31.68
C ALA A 134 6.63 -6.45 -32.99
N ILE A 135 5.37 -6.02 -33.16
CA ILE A 135 4.61 -6.23 -34.40
C ILE A 135 5.29 -5.54 -35.58
N ALA A 136 5.65 -4.25 -35.42
CA ALA A 136 6.31 -3.49 -36.49
C ALA A 136 7.66 -4.12 -36.92
N ASN A 137 8.43 -4.66 -35.97
CA ASN A 137 9.67 -5.37 -36.29
C ASN A 137 9.41 -6.68 -37.05
N VAL A 138 8.37 -7.44 -36.67
CA VAL A 138 8.00 -8.67 -37.37
C VAL A 138 7.53 -8.36 -38.80
N GLU A 139 6.71 -7.33 -38.99
CA GLU A 139 6.24 -6.89 -40.30
C GLU A 139 7.42 -6.48 -41.19
N LYS A 140 8.33 -5.66 -40.68
CA LYS A 140 9.55 -5.26 -41.40
C LYS A 140 10.40 -6.47 -41.80
N ASN A 141 10.65 -7.40 -40.87
CA ASN A 141 11.44 -8.59 -41.18
C ASN A 141 10.75 -9.48 -42.22
N ALA A 142 9.42 -9.56 -42.19
CA ALA A 142 8.65 -10.30 -43.19
C ALA A 142 8.73 -9.66 -44.57
N GLU A 143 8.66 -8.32 -44.66
CA GLU A 143 8.85 -7.57 -45.90
C GLU A 143 10.26 -7.75 -46.47
N GLU A 144 11.29 -7.65 -45.63
CA GLU A 144 12.69 -7.86 -46.03
C GLU A 144 12.90 -9.29 -46.55
N ALA A 145 12.38 -10.30 -45.86
CA ALA A 145 12.47 -11.69 -46.30
C ALA A 145 11.70 -11.95 -47.62
N GLN A 146 10.54 -11.32 -47.82
CA GLN A 146 9.80 -11.43 -49.08
C GLN A 146 10.57 -10.78 -50.25
N LYS A 147 11.19 -9.63 -50.00
CA LYS A 147 12.01 -8.95 -51.00
C LYS A 147 13.20 -9.80 -51.41
N GLU A 148 13.96 -10.33 -50.45
CA GLU A 148 15.09 -11.22 -50.71
C GLU A 148 14.68 -12.48 -51.50
N ALA A 149 13.55 -13.09 -51.15
CA ALA A 149 13.03 -14.25 -51.87
C ALA A 149 12.66 -13.92 -53.33
N SER A 150 12.11 -12.73 -53.59
CA SER A 150 11.74 -12.31 -54.95
C SER A 150 12.92 -11.91 -55.84
N GLU A 151 14.03 -11.46 -55.25
CA GLU A 151 15.24 -11.08 -55.97
C GLU A 151 16.13 -12.29 -56.33
N GLY A 152 16.04 -13.39 -55.57
CA GLY A 152 16.83 -14.61 -55.81
C GLY A 152 16.35 -15.52 -56.94
N ASP A 153 15.15 -15.29 -57.48
CA ASP A 153 14.54 -16.09 -58.57
C ASP A 153 14.80 -15.50 -59.98
N GLN A 154 15.62 -14.45 -60.10
CA GLN A 154 16.01 -13.80 -61.37
C GLN A 154 17.42 -14.18 -61.83
#